data_AF-A0A833RQ01-F1
#
_entry.id   AF-A0A833RQ01-F1
#
_cell.length_a   1.000
_cell.length_b   1.000
_cell.length_c   1.000
_cell.angle_alpha   90.00
_cell.angle_beta   90.00
_cell.angle_gamma   90.00
#
_symmetry.space_group_name_H-M   'P 1'
#
loop_
_entity.id
_entity.type
_entity.pdbx_description
1 polymer ?
#
loop_
_entity_poly.entity_id
_entity_poly.type
_entity_poly.pdbx_seq_one_letter_code
_entity_poly.pdbx_strand_id
1 'polypeptide(L)'
;MYHIDDLPFNTRDLPDVYTQFRKAVESKSSIRSCFKLPQSLAPISTTLNEIGGWGTLPTLGQLSLDETKASDFCSRLILTAE
;
A
#
# COMPACT_ATOMS: atom_id res chain seq x y z
N MET A 1 1.89 7.11 9.30
CA MET A 1 2.48 7.47 10.61
C MET A 1 2.90 8.94 10.60
N TYR A 2 3.87 9.37 9.80
CA TYR A 2 4.11 10.81 9.54
C TYR A 2 3.55 11.21 8.17
N HIS A 3 2.93 12.38 8.08
CA HIS A 3 2.50 12.96 6.81
C HIS A 3 3.67 13.68 6.13
N ILE A 4 3.71 13.70 4.79
CA ILE A 4 4.80 14.34 4.04
C ILE A 4 4.95 15.82 4.41
N ASP A 5 3.82 16.54 4.53
CA ASP A 5 3.82 17.96 4.93
C ASP A 5 4.29 18.22 6.37
N ASP A 6 4.27 17.21 7.24
CA ASP A 6 4.66 17.36 8.64
C ASP A 6 6.14 17.00 8.86
N LEU A 7 6.87 16.65 7.81
CA LEU A 7 8.29 16.30 7.89
C LEU A 7 9.16 17.55 8.08
N PRO A 8 10.26 17.46 8.84
CA PRO A 8 11.14 18.61 9.11
C PRO A 8 12.14 18.86 7.97
N PHE A 9 11.94 18.26 6.80
CA PHE A 9 12.75 18.36 5.59
C PHE A 9 11.86 18.10 4.38
N ASN A 10 12.29 18.58 3.22
CA ASN A 10 11.58 18.38 1.96
C ASN A 10 11.96 17.02 1.34
N THR A 11 11.17 16.52 0.40
CA THR A 11 11.41 15.19 -0.21
C THR A 11 12.76 15.10 -0.95
N ARG A 12 13.31 16.24 -1.37
CA ARG A 12 14.61 16.36 -2.02
C ARG A 12 15.80 16.33 -1.05
N ASP A 13 15.57 16.69 0.21
CA ASP A 13 16.61 16.76 1.25
C ASP A 13 16.49 15.59 2.24
N LEU A 14 15.92 14.47 1.75
CA LEU A 14 15.72 13.28 2.57
C LEU A 14 17.09 12.67 2.92
N PRO A 15 17.37 12.40 4.20
CA PRO A 15 18.60 11.75 4.59
C PRO A 15 18.69 10.34 4.00
N ASP A 16 19.83 10.03 3.37
CA ASP A 16 20.08 8.72 2.76
C ASP A 16 20.24 7.61 3.82
N VAL A 17 20.53 8.01 5.07
CA VAL A 17 20.67 7.11 6.21
C VAL A 17 19.40 7.13 7.05
N TYR A 18 18.76 5.96 7.17
CA TYR A 18 17.51 5.77 7.93
C TYR A 18 17.57 6.33 9.37
N THR A 19 18.69 6.17 10.07
CA THR A 19 18.81 6.62 11.46
C THR A 19 18.79 8.16 11.60
N GLN A 20 19.25 8.89 10.59
CA GLN A 20 19.20 10.35 10.56
C GLN A 20 17.77 10.83 10.31
N PHE A 21 17.08 10.20 9.36
CA PHE A 21 15.64 10.41 9.12
C PHE A 21 14.85 10.18 10.41
N ARG A 22 15.01 9.01 11.05
CA ARG A 22 14.26 8.60 12.24
C ARG A 22 14.40 9.60 13.39
N LYS A 23 15.63 10.03 13.70
CA LYS A 23 15.89 11.01 14.78
C LYS A 23 15.20 12.35 14.52
N ALA A 24 15.23 12.82 13.28
CA ALA A 24 14.63 14.08 12.91
C ALA A 24 13.09 14.04 12.98
N VAL A 25 12.47 12.96 12.48
CA VAL A 25 11.00 12.84 12.50
C VAL A 25 10.45 12.58 13.91
N GLU A 26 11.07 11.72 14.71
CA GLU A 26 10.60 11.44 16.08
C GLU A 26 10.73 12.65 17.00
N SER A 27 11.71 13.54 16.75
CA SER A 27 11.93 14.73 17.57
C SER A 27 11.08 15.93 17.15
N LYS A 28 10.72 16.06 15.86
CA LYS A 28 10.14 17.30 15.30
C LYS A 28 8.79 17.12 14.63
N SER A 29 8.39 15.89 14.32
CA SER A 29 7.11 15.60 13.67
C SER A 29 6.18 14.86 14.62
N SER A 30 4.88 15.02 14.41
CA SER A 30 3.84 14.32 15.19
C SER A 30 3.02 13.41 14.29
N ILE A 31 2.43 12.37 14.88
CA ILE A 31 1.58 11.41 14.20
C ILE A 31 0.14 11.93 14.23
N ARG A 32 -0.45 12.17 13.06
CA ARG A 32 -1.86 12.54 12.95
C ARG A 32 -2.74 11.40 13.45
N SER A 33 -3.80 11.72 14.19
CA SER A 33 -4.80 10.74 14.61
C SER A 33 -5.59 10.19 13.42
N CYS A 34 -6.12 8.97 13.56
CA CYS A 34 -6.96 8.37 12.52
C CYS A 34 -8.18 9.24 12.23
N PHE A 35 -8.51 9.40 10.94
CA PHE A 35 -9.72 10.10 10.52
C PHE A 35 -10.95 9.32 10.98
N LYS A 36 -11.92 10.01 11.58
CA LYS A 36 -13.18 9.40 12.00
C LYS A 36 -14.09 9.27 10.78
N LEU A 37 -14.59 8.06 10.53
CA LEU A 37 -15.57 7.88 9.46
C LEU A 37 -16.86 8.65 9.81
N PRO A 38 -17.50 9.28 8.81
CA PRO A 38 -18.84 9.84 8.99
C PRO A 38 -19.83 8.70 9.30
N GLN A 39 -20.83 8.98 10.14
CA GLN A 39 -21.83 7.99 10.53
C GLN A 39 -22.73 7.55 9.37
N SER A 40 -22.83 8.36 8.32
CA SER A 40 -23.59 8.05 7.12
C SER A 40 -22.91 8.64 5.89
N LEU A 41 -22.90 7.88 4.81
CA LEU A 41 -22.46 8.30 3.48
C LEU A 41 -23.71 8.61 2.64
N ALA A 42 -23.58 9.56 1.71
CA ALA A 42 -24.65 9.88 0.79
C ALA A 42 -25.07 8.65 -0.04
N PRO A 43 -26.37 8.50 -0.36
CA PRO A 43 -26.83 7.41 -1.21
C PRO A 43 -26.20 7.51 -2.58
N ILE A 44 -25.83 6.36 -3.13
CA ILE A 44 -25.11 6.28 -4.39
C ILE A 44 -26.13 6.39 -5.53
N SER A 45 -25.80 7.12 -6.59
CA SER A 45 -26.70 7.39 -7.73
C SER A 45 -27.19 6.09 -8.37
N THR A 46 -28.50 5.98 -8.60
CA THR A 46 -29.17 4.83 -9.24
C THR A 46 -28.83 4.65 -10.71
N THR A 47 -28.22 5.66 -11.34
CA THR A 47 -27.79 5.65 -12.76
C THR A 47 -26.77 4.57 -13.09
N LEU A 48 -26.09 3.98 -12.08
CA LEU A 48 -25.11 2.91 -12.29
C LEU A 48 -25.77 1.59 -12.73
N ASN A 49 -27.05 1.38 -12.40
CA ASN A 49 -27.77 0.14 -12.72
C ASN A 49 -28.13 0.06 -14.21
N GLU A 50 -28.18 1.19 -14.91
CA GLU A 50 -28.49 1.29 -16.34
C GLU A 50 -27.26 0.99 -17.23
N ILE A 51 -26.04 1.06 -16.67
CA ILE A 51 -24.77 0.99 -17.40
C ILE A 51 -24.02 -0.35 -17.16
N GLY A 52 -24.65 -1.31 -16.46
CA GLY A 52 -24.06 -2.64 -16.21
C GLY A 52 -23.61 -2.89 -14.77
N GLY A 53 -24.10 -2.11 -13.80
CA GLY A 53 -23.92 -2.37 -12.37
C GLY A 53 -22.54 -2.00 -11.82
N TRP A 54 -22.19 -2.56 -10.65
CA TRP A 54 -20.99 -2.21 -9.86
C TRP A 54 -19.68 -2.80 -10.40
N GLY A 55 -19.74 -3.58 -11.48
CA GLY A 55 -18.65 -4.44 -11.91
C GLY A 55 -18.44 -5.63 -10.97
N THR A 56 -17.81 -6.69 -11.49
CA THR A 56 -17.38 -7.85 -10.72
C THR A 56 -15.88 -7.81 -10.51
N LEU A 57 -15.43 -8.30 -9.35
CA LEU A 57 -13.99 -8.44 -9.08
C LEU A 57 -13.40 -9.43 -10.11
N PRO A 58 -12.35 -9.04 -10.86
CA PRO A 58 -11.77 -9.93 -11.86
C PRO A 58 -11.07 -11.12 -11.21
N THR A 59 -11.08 -12.26 -11.91
CA THR A 59 -10.37 -13.47 -11.51
C THR A 59 -8.91 -13.40 -11.93
N LEU A 60 -8.02 -14.12 -11.22
CA LEU A 60 -6.57 -14.11 -11.46
C LEU A 60 -6.19 -14.40 -12.93
N GLY A 61 -6.89 -15.34 -13.58
CA GLY A 61 -6.68 -15.65 -14.99
C GLY A 61 -7.04 -14.51 -15.97
N GLN A 62 -7.93 -13.59 -15.58
CA GLN A 62 -8.24 -12.39 -16.36
C GLN A 62 -7.17 -11.30 -16.21
N LEU A 63 -6.33 -11.37 -15.17
CA LEU A 63 -5.18 -10.49 -14.96
C LEU A 63 -3.91 -10.99 -15.66
N SER A 64 -4.02 -12.06 -16.46
CA SER A 64 -2.88 -12.69 -17.17
C SER A 64 -1.73 -13.07 -16.22
N LEU A 65 -2.05 -13.37 -14.96
CA LEU A 65 -1.11 -13.89 -14.00
C LEU A 65 -1.20 -15.42 -14.03
N ASP A 66 -0.11 -16.08 -14.36
CA ASP A 66 -0.02 -17.53 -14.23
C ASP A 66 -0.18 -17.89 -12.75
N GLU A 67 -1.12 -18.79 -12.44
CA GLU A 67 -1.24 -19.37 -11.10
C GLU A 67 0.02 -20.19 -10.83
N THR A 68 1.07 -19.52 -10.36
CA THR A 68 2.29 -20.20 -9.95
C THR A 68 1.92 -20.91 -8.66
N LYS A 69 1.59 -22.20 -8.76
CA LYS A 69 1.43 -23.06 -7.58
C LYS A 69 2.65 -22.84 -6.70
N ALA A 70 2.42 -22.42 -5.46
CA ALA A 70 3.44 -22.21 -4.44
C ALA A 70 4.02 -23.57 -4.01
N SER A 71 4.76 -24.23 -4.91
CA SER A 71 5.34 -25.54 -4.68
C SER A 71 6.67 -25.72 -5.40
N ASP A 72 7.56 -24.72 -5.39
CA ASP A 72 8.96 -24.98 -5.80
C ASP A 72 10.03 -23.97 -5.34
N PHE A 73 9.85 -23.31 -4.19
CA PHE A 73 10.93 -22.44 -3.65
C PHE A 73 11.95 -23.17 -2.76
N CYS A 74 11.75 -24.46 -2.45
CA CYS A 74 12.66 -25.21 -1.58
C CYS A 74 13.68 -26.09 -2.34
N SER A 75 13.51 -26.30 -3.64
CA SER A 75 14.27 -27.31 -4.39
C SER A 75 15.62 -26.81 -4.95
N ARG A 76 15.86 -25.49 -5.00
CA ARG A 76 17.08 -24.92 -5.64
C ARG A 76 18.21 -24.54 -4.69
N LEU A 77 18.06 -24.67 -3.37
CA LEU A 77 19.14 -24.32 -2.42
C LEU A 77 20.04 -25.50 -2.01
N ILE A 78 19.80 -26.72 -2.50
CA ILE A 78 20.56 -27.93 -2.08
C ILE A 78 21.63 -28.35 -3.11
N LEU A 79 21.68 -27.76 -4.31
CA LEU A 79 22.59 -28.21 -5.40
C LEU A 79 23.76 -27.27 -5.75
N THR A 80 24.19 -26.42 -4.82
CA THR A 80 25.48 -25.71 -4.95
C THR A 80 26.29 -25.82 -3.66
N ALA A 81 26.69 -27.04 -3.33
CA ALA A 81 27.71 -27.33 -2.34
C ALA A 81 28.44 -28.62 -2.76
N GLU A 82 29.29 -28.49 -3.78
CA GLU A 82 30.45 -29.35 -4.01
C GLU A 82 31.61 -28.48 -4.46
#